data_AF-A0A759MBR1-F1
#
_entry.id   AF-A0A759MBR1-F1
#
_cell.length_a   1.000
_cell.length_b   1.000
_cell.length_c   1.000
_cell.angle_alpha   90.00
_cell.angle_beta   90.00
_cell.angle_gamma   90.00
#
_symmetry.space_group_name_H-M   'P 1'
#
loop_
_entity.id
_entity.type
_entity.pdbx_description
1 polymer ?
#
loop_
_entity_poly.entity_id
_entity_poly.type
_entity_poly.pdbx_seq_one_letter_code
_entity_poly.pdbx_strand_id
1 'polypeptide(L)'
;MMDVSCRHDNAVTLPNTASLSAGNNVSAFALDFCKISTGAESFVQCRNHCEISVGSSSKIDAGSFSKVIAGIDSSITVGPCSTVTAGENSEIRFTWWLGNELETTIARIGKNGLLPNTPYQLIEGRIIAVS
;
A
#
# COMPACT_ATOMS: atom_id res chain seq x y z
N MET A 1 -10.37 -18.00 7.14
CA MET A 1 -9.57 -17.39 6.06
C MET A 1 -10.19 -17.80 4.76
N MET A 2 -10.59 -16.84 3.93
CA MET A 2 -11.15 -17.08 2.59
C MET A 2 -10.08 -16.72 1.58
N ASP A 3 -9.75 -17.63 0.68
CA ASP A 3 -8.72 -17.41 -0.34
C ASP A 3 -9.39 -17.25 -1.70
N VAL A 4 -9.11 -16.12 -2.36
CA VAL A 4 -9.60 -15.82 -3.70
C VAL A 4 -8.42 -15.80 -4.66
N SER A 5 -8.48 -16.63 -5.70
CA SER A 5 -7.50 -16.59 -6.80
C SER A 5 -8.18 -16.24 -8.10
N CYS A 6 -7.73 -15.17 -8.76
CA CYS A 6 -8.26 -14.74 -10.04
C CYS A 6 -7.11 -14.48 -11.03
N ARG A 7 -7.41 -14.34 -12.33
CA ARG A 7 -6.40 -14.03 -13.34
C ARG A 7 -6.26 -12.50 -13.48
N HIS A 8 -6.29 -11.99 -14.71
CA HIS A 8 -6.19 -10.57 -15.01
C HIS A 8 -7.59 -9.94 -15.07
N ASP A 9 -7.67 -8.62 -14.90
CA ASP A 9 -8.90 -7.85 -15.19
C ASP A 9 -10.08 -8.23 -14.30
N ASN A 10 -9.85 -8.31 -12.98
CA ASN A 10 -10.87 -8.70 -12.02
C ASN A 10 -11.20 -7.55 -11.05
N ALA A 11 -12.48 -7.43 -10.72
CA ALA A 11 -12.93 -6.67 -9.56
C ALA A 11 -13.28 -7.66 -8.44
N VAL A 12 -12.62 -7.55 -7.29
CA VAL A 12 -12.77 -8.48 -6.16
C VAL A 12 -13.08 -7.71 -4.88
N THR A 13 -14.10 -8.16 -4.15
CA THR A 13 -14.36 -7.69 -2.79
C THR A 13 -14.02 -8.78 -1.78
N LEU A 14 -13.18 -8.46 -0.80
CA LEU A 14 -12.70 -9.39 0.21
C LEU A 14 -13.26 -9.02 1.59
N PRO A 15 -13.84 -9.99 2.32
CA PRO A 15 -14.21 -9.78 3.72
C PRO A 15 -12.96 -9.72 4.61
N ASN A 16 -13.16 -9.47 5.91
CA ASN A 16 -12.08 -9.50 6.88
C ASN A 16 -11.31 -10.83 6.84
N THR A 17 -10.00 -10.80 7.09
CA THR A 17 -9.16 -12.01 7.20
C THR A 17 -9.17 -12.91 5.95
N ALA A 18 -9.32 -12.30 4.78
CA ALA A 18 -9.26 -12.98 3.48
C ALA A 18 -7.90 -12.78 2.80
N SER A 19 -7.58 -13.66 1.86
CA SER A 19 -6.44 -13.53 0.98
C SER A 19 -6.86 -13.42 -0.48
N LEU A 20 -6.09 -12.67 -1.25
CA LEU A 20 -6.23 -12.54 -2.70
C LEU A 20 -4.89 -12.76 -3.36
N SER A 21 -4.87 -13.65 -4.35
CA SER A 21 -3.78 -13.81 -5.31
C SER A 21 -4.32 -13.61 -6.71
N ALA A 22 -3.95 -12.52 -7.37
CA ALA A 22 -4.42 -12.23 -8.71
C ALA A 22 -3.33 -11.70 -9.65
N GLY A 23 -3.61 -11.69 -10.96
CA GLY A 23 -2.70 -11.19 -11.99
C GLY A 23 -2.63 -9.66 -12.03
N ASN A 24 -2.25 -9.13 -13.19
CA ASN A 24 -2.28 -7.69 -13.46
C ASN A 24 -3.71 -7.14 -13.63
N ASN A 25 -3.85 -5.82 -13.59
CA ASN A 25 -5.11 -5.12 -13.86
C ASN A 25 -6.24 -5.53 -12.91
N VAL A 26 -5.92 -5.62 -11.61
CA VAL A 26 -6.89 -6.03 -10.58
C VAL A 26 -7.41 -4.83 -9.83
N SER A 27 -8.72 -4.77 -9.61
CA SER A 27 -9.35 -3.85 -8.65
C SER A 27 -9.80 -4.62 -7.42
N ALA A 28 -9.10 -4.47 -6.30
CA ALA A 28 -9.39 -5.18 -5.06
C ALA A 28 -9.89 -4.22 -3.98
N PHE A 29 -11.03 -4.54 -3.38
CA PHE A 29 -11.60 -3.84 -2.22
C PHE A 29 -11.63 -4.81 -1.04
N ALA A 30 -10.83 -4.54 -0.03
CA ALA A 30 -10.69 -5.42 1.13
C ALA A 30 -11.04 -4.71 2.43
N LEU A 31 -11.51 -5.49 3.40
CA LEU A 31 -11.73 -4.97 4.75
C LEU A 31 -10.43 -5.06 5.57
N ASP A 32 -10.51 -5.45 6.84
CA ASP A 32 -9.38 -5.51 7.75
C ASP A 32 -8.65 -6.87 7.67
N PHE A 33 -7.37 -6.89 8.05
CA PHE A 33 -6.56 -8.12 8.19
C PHE A 33 -6.43 -8.96 6.91
N CYS A 34 -6.45 -8.34 5.73
CA CYS A 34 -6.36 -9.04 4.46
C CYS A 34 -4.92 -9.17 3.97
N LYS A 35 -4.67 -10.24 3.19
CA LYS A 35 -3.40 -10.47 2.49
C LYS A 35 -3.63 -10.39 0.99
N ILE A 36 -3.06 -9.39 0.33
CA ILE A 36 -3.36 -9.09 -1.06
C ILE A 36 -2.07 -9.16 -1.86
N SER A 37 -2.01 -10.05 -2.85
CA SER A 37 -0.93 -10.14 -3.82
C SER A 37 -1.51 -10.01 -5.22
N THR A 38 -1.15 -8.93 -5.91
CA THR A 38 -1.58 -8.71 -7.30
C THR A 38 -0.41 -8.30 -8.19
N GLY A 39 -0.62 -8.36 -9.49
CA GLY A 39 0.34 -7.93 -10.49
C GLY A 39 0.40 -6.42 -10.68
N ALA A 40 0.96 -5.99 -11.81
CA ALA A 40 1.05 -4.60 -12.21
C ALA A 40 -0.33 -3.98 -12.50
N GLU A 41 -0.37 -2.65 -12.58
CA GLU A 41 -1.56 -1.87 -12.99
C GLU A 41 -2.78 -2.17 -12.10
N SER A 42 -2.53 -2.50 -10.83
CA SER A 42 -3.60 -2.86 -9.90
C SER A 42 -4.06 -1.66 -9.09
N PHE A 43 -5.34 -1.63 -8.76
CA PHE A 43 -5.94 -0.74 -7.78
C PHE A 43 -6.33 -1.55 -6.55
N VAL A 44 -5.72 -1.26 -5.40
CA VAL A 44 -6.03 -1.94 -4.15
C VAL A 44 -6.47 -0.91 -3.11
N GLN A 45 -7.69 -1.08 -2.61
CA GLN A 45 -8.16 -0.37 -1.44
C GLN A 45 -8.37 -1.36 -0.29
N CYS A 46 -7.79 -1.10 0.86
CA CYS A 46 -8.03 -1.90 2.05
C CYS A 46 -8.25 -1.04 3.29
N ARG A 47 -8.84 -1.65 4.32
CA ARG A 47 -8.98 -1.00 5.62
C ARG A 47 -7.69 -1.17 6.43
N ASN A 48 -7.74 -1.63 7.68
CA ASN A 48 -6.56 -1.64 8.55
C ASN A 48 -5.87 -3.02 8.57
N HIS A 49 -4.63 -3.04 9.04
CA HIS A 49 -3.88 -4.27 9.31
C HIS A 49 -3.71 -5.19 8.09
N CYS A 50 -3.63 -4.63 6.88
CA CYS A 50 -3.49 -5.43 5.67
C CYS A 50 -2.03 -5.58 5.26
N GLU A 51 -1.71 -6.72 4.65
CA GLU A 51 -0.43 -6.98 3.99
C GLU A 51 -0.68 -6.95 2.48
N ILE A 52 -0.10 -5.98 1.79
CA ILE A 52 -0.32 -5.73 0.36
C ILE A 52 1.02 -5.84 -0.38
N SER A 53 1.05 -6.63 -1.43
CA SER A 53 2.17 -6.74 -2.37
C SER A 53 1.65 -6.60 -3.79
N VAL A 54 1.97 -5.50 -4.47
CA VAL A 54 1.50 -5.22 -5.83
C VAL A 54 2.65 -4.94 -6.79
N GLY A 55 2.41 -5.18 -8.08
CA GLY A 55 3.37 -4.86 -9.14
C GLY A 55 3.47 -3.37 -9.45
N SER A 56 4.23 -3.04 -10.49
CA SER A 56 4.48 -1.68 -10.96
C SER A 56 3.21 -0.96 -11.41
N SER A 57 3.28 0.38 -11.48
CA SER A 57 2.19 1.24 -11.98
C SER A 57 0.86 1.05 -11.24
N SER A 58 0.93 0.65 -9.97
CA SER A 58 -0.25 0.35 -9.16
C SER A 58 -0.65 1.54 -8.29
N LYS A 59 -1.92 1.58 -7.92
CA LYS A 59 -2.47 2.53 -6.96
C LYS A 59 -2.99 1.81 -5.73
N ILE A 60 -2.51 2.21 -4.56
CA ILE A 60 -2.84 1.58 -3.28
C ILE A 60 -3.41 2.64 -2.33
N ASP A 61 -4.53 2.33 -1.69
CA ASP A 61 -5.11 3.07 -0.58
C ASP A 61 -5.33 2.12 0.60
N ALA A 62 -4.43 2.18 1.58
CA ALA A 62 -4.46 1.30 2.74
C ALA A 62 -4.67 2.09 4.04
N GLY A 63 -5.50 1.55 4.92
CA GLY A 63 -5.67 2.09 6.28
C GLY A 63 -4.46 1.87 7.18
N SER A 64 -4.65 2.14 8.46
CA SER A 64 -3.61 2.11 9.48
C SER A 64 -3.01 0.72 9.68
N PHE A 65 -1.80 0.68 10.23
CA PHE A 65 -1.08 -0.55 10.58
C PHE A 65 -0.88 -1.53 9.42
N SER A 66 -0.89 -1.01 8.19
CA SER A 66 -0.74 -1.85 6.99
C SER A 66 0.72 -1.97 6.60
N LYS A 67 1.07 -3.07 5.95
CA LYS A 67 2.36 -3.27 5.31
C LYS A 67 2.14 -3.29 3.81
N VAL A 68 2.76 -2.36 3.08
CA VAL A 68 2.61 -2.22 1.64
C VAL A 68 3.96 -2.38 0.96
N ILE A 69 4.01 -3.26 -0.05
CA ILE A 69 5.12 -3.42 -0.97
C ILE A 69 4.57 -3.17 -2.38
N ALA A 70 5.14 -2.20 -3.09
CA ALA A 70 4.72 -1.84 -4.43
C ALA A 70 5.91 -1.79 -5.39
N GLY A 71 5.66 -2.05 -6.67
CA GLY A 71 6.64 -1.92 -7.73
C GLY A 71 7.03 -0.46 -8.04
N ILE A 72 7.70 -0.26 -9.18
CA ILE A 72 8.05 1.08 -9.67
C ILE A 72 6.80 1.87 -10.08
N ASP A 73 6.93 3.19 -10.19
CA ASP A 73 5.91 4.10 -10.72
C ASP A 73 4.54 3.96 -10.02
N SER A 74 4.53 3.62 -8.74
CA SER A 74 3.30 3.36 -7.98
C SER A 74 2.88 4.57 -7.13
N SER A 75 1.58 4.70 -6.90
CA SER A 75 0.99 5.73 -6.03
C SER A 75 0.37 5.07 -4.82
N ILE A 76 0.90 5.38 -3.64
CA ILE A 76 0.54 4.69 -2.40
C ILE A 76 0.05 5.71 -1.38
N THR A 77 -1.14 5.51 -0.84
CA THR A 77 -1.64 6.22 0.33
C THR A 77 -1.76 5.23 1.49
N VAL A 78 -1.21 5.58 2.65
CA VAL A 78 -1.29 4.75 3.85
C VAL A 78 -1.67 5.57 5.08
N GLY A 79 -2.43 4.93 5.98
CA GLY A 79 -2.73 5.48 7.31
C GLY A 79 -1.58 5.34 8.32
N PRO A 80 -1.77 5.84 9.55
CA PRO A 80 -0.78 5.80 10.63
C PRO A 80 -0.22 4.41 10.92
N CYS A 81 1.01 4.36 11.44
CA CYS A 81 1.70 3.14 11.85
C CYS A 81 1.90 2.11 10.72
N SER A 82 1.81 2.53 9.46
CA SER A 82 2.03 1.67 8.30
C SER A 82 3.50 1.67 7.87
N THR A 83 3.93 0.54 7.30
CA THR A 83 5.27 0.39 6.72
C THR A 83 5.14 0.25 5.21
N VAL A 84 5.85 1.06 4.44
CA VAL A 84 5.74 1.08 2.98
C VAL A 84 7.09 0.90 2.33
N THR A 85 7.19 -0.04 1.42
CA THR A 85 8.31 -0.23 0.51
C THR A 85 7.81 -0.01 -0.91
N ALA A 86 8.50 0.81 -1.71
CA ALA A 86 8.11 1.07 -3.08
C ALA A 86 9.31 1.15 -4.02
N GLY A 87 9.09 0.85 -5.29
CA GLY A 87 10.10 0.98 -6.33
C GLY A 87 10.37 2.43 -6.72
N GLU A 88 11.37 2.63 -7.58
CA GLU A 88 11.76 3.91 -8.15
C GLU A 88 10.56 4.70 -8.71
N ASN A 89 10.64 6.04 -8.65
CA ASN A 89 9.61 6.98 -9.13
C ASN A 89 8.24 6.89 -8.44
N SER A 90 8.09 6.05 -7.42
CA SER A 90 6.84 5.94 -6.66
C SER A 90 6.64 7.13 -5.73
N GLU A 91 5.37 7.43 -5.45
CA GLU A 91 4.96 8.43 -4.46
C GLU A 91 4.23 7.75 -3.31
N ILE A 92 4.65 8.03 -2.08
CA ILE A 92 4.01 7.55 -0.85
C ILE A 92 3.40 8.75 -0.13
N ARG A 93 2.12 8.66 0.21
CA ARG A 93 1.37 9.65 0.99
C ARG A 93 1.02 9.02 2.33
N PHE A 94 1.66 9.49 3.38
CA PHE A 94 1.32 9.09 4.74
C PHE A 94 0.27 10.07 5.27
N THR A 95 -0.95 9.58 5.53
CA THR A 95 -2.01 10.36 6.16
C THR A 95 -1.98 10.12 7.67
N TRP A 96 -2.07 11.19 8.45
CA TRP A 96 -1.95 11.11 9.91
C TRP A 96 -2.66 12.28 10.59
N TRP A 97 -2.94 12.14 11.88
CA TRP A 97 -3.63 13.16 12.66
C TRP A 97 -2.63 14.04 13.42
N LEU A 98 -2.65 15.35 13.16
CA LEU A 98 -1.96 16.36 13.97
C LEU A 98 -2.98 17.01 14.90
N GLY A 99 -3.17 16.41 16.08
CA GLY A 99 -4.26 16.79 16.98
C GLY A 99 -5.61 16.49 16.34
N ASN A 100 -6.33 17.53 15.92
CA ASN A 100 -7.67 17.41 15.31
C ASN A 100 -7.66 17.59 13.78
N GLU A 101 -6.49 17.81 13.17
CA GLU A 101 -6.35 18.06 11.74
C GLU A 101 -5.76 16.84 11.04
N LEU A 102 -6.32 16.48 9.88
CA LEU A 102 -5.79 15.42 9.04
C LEU A 102 -4.67 16.00 8.16
N GLU A 103 -3.46 15.50 8.38
CA GLU A 103 -2.26 15.92 7.68
C GLU A 103 -1.77 14.85 6.70
N THR A 104 -0.97 15.28 5.73
CA THR A 104 -0.34 14.39 4.74
C THR A 104 1.13 14.71 4.53
N THR A 105 2.00 13.72 4.76
CA THR A 105 3.43 13.81 4.45
C THR A 105 3.73 12.99 3.20
N ILE A 106 4.40 13.60 2.22
CA ILE A 106 4.65 12.99 0.90
C ILE A 106 6.12 12.58 0.76
N ALA A 107 6.35 11.32 0.40
CA ALA A 107 7.64 10.75 0.03
C ALA A 107 7.69 10.52 -1.48
N ARG A 108 8.78 10.92 -2.14
CA ARG A 108 9.03 10.58 -3.55
C ARG A 108 10.28 9.70 -3.63
N ILE A 109 10.09 8.44 -3.97
CA ILE A 109 11.18 7.46 -4.04
C ILE A 109 12.11 7.80 -5.21
N GLY A 110 13.41 7.70 -4.98
CA GLY A 110 14.45 8.13 -5.92
C GLY A 110 14.84 9.60 -5.78
N LYS A 111 14.18 10.36 -4.88
CA LYS A 111 14.42 11.80 -4.69
C LYS A 111 14.78 12.11 -3.24
N ASN A 112 15.58 13.16 -3.04
CA ASN A 112 15.92 13.69 -1.71
C ASN A 112 16.49 12.64 -0.73
N GLY A 113 17.23 11.65 -1.24
CA GLY A 113 17.84 10.58 -0.44
C GLY A 113 16.90 9.42 -0.08
N LEU A 114 15.65 9.42 -0.55
CA LEU A 114 14.75 8.28 -0.42
C LEU A 114 15.11 7.23 -1.47
N LEU A 115 15.54 6.05 -1.02
CA LEU A 115 16.04 4.98 -1.87
C LEU A 115 14.91 4.03 -2.27
N PRO A 116 14.93 3.51 -3.50
CA PRO A 116 13.99 2.47 -3.91
C PRO A 116 14.16 1.20 -3.08
N ASN A 117 13.07 0.45 -2.93
CA ASN A 117 13.03 -0.83 -2.21
C ASN A 117 13.51 -0.74 -0.75
N THR A 118 13.44 0.46 -0.16
CA THR A 118 13.72 0.70 1.26
C THR A 118 12.40 0.83 2.01
N PRO A 119 12.23 0.18 3.17
CA PRO A 119 11.01 0.33 3.95
C PRO A 119 11.01 1.67 4.68
N TYR A 120 9.88 2.37 4.63
CA TYR A 120 9.68 3.65 5.28
C TYR A 120 8.46 3.64 6.21
N GLN A 121 8.58 4.37 7.31
CA GLN A 121 7.48 4.70 8.22
C GLN A 121 7.41 6.21 8.44
N LEU A 122 6.22 6.69 8.81
CA LEU A 122 6.06 8.04 9.33
C LEU A 122 6.15 8.01 10.87
N ILE A 123 7.14 8.69 11.42
CA ILE A 123 7.36 8.81 12.86
C ILE A 123 7.41 10.30 13.18
N GLU A 124 6.48 10.78 14.02
CA GLU A 124 6.37 12.20 14.41
C GLU A 124 6.37 13.17 13.22
N GLY A 125 5.61 12.83 12.17
CA GLY A 125 5.50 13.64 10.94
C GLY A 125 6.71 13.54 10.00
N ARG A 126 7.74 12.76 10.34
CA ARG A 126 8.96 12.56 9.53
C ARG A 126 8.99 11.19 8.91
N ILE A 127 9.45 11.12 7.66
CA ILE A 127 9.66 9.85 6.95
C ILE A 127 11.01 9.28 7.41
N ILE A 128 10.98 8.08 7.97
CA ILE A 128 12.15 7.38 8.52
C ILE A 128 12.29 6.03 7.83
N ALA A 129 13.51 5.71 7.37
CA ALA A 129 13.84 4.38 6.88
C ALA A 129 13.86 3.40 8.05
N VAL A 130 13.23 2.23 7.90
CA VAL A 130 13.19 1.19 8.93
C VAL A 130 13.74 -0.12 8.39
N SER A 131 14.28 -0.95 9.28
CA SER A 131 14.83 -2.28 8.98
C SER A 131 13.83 -3.39 9.24
#